data_AF-A0A2G6BQH4-F1
#
_entry.id   AF-A0A2G6BQH4-F1
#
_cell.length_a   1.000
_cell.length_b   1.000
_cell.length_c   1.000
_cell.angle_alpha   90.00
_cell.angle_beta   90.00
_cell.angle_gamma   90.00
#
_symmetry.space_group_name_H-M   'P 1'
#
loop_
_entity.id
_entity.type
_entity.pdbx_description
1 polymer ?
#
loop_
_entity_poly.entity_id
_entity_poly.type
_entity_poly.pdbx_seq_one_letter_code
_entity_poly.pdbx_strand_id
1 'polypeptide(L)'
;MKIAIVSDIHSNLEALLAVLKKIESEKVSKIYCLGDIVGYGPNPNECIDIIRSVSNNVVMGNHDSAVLGQTSTALFNQYAKKSTEVTRKMLSDDNLQYLSTLPLQIKKESMLFTHATPKDPSKWNYLTTLGAAKENFLSFSEDICFIGHSHRSEVFRNHDGRLIINSGSVGQPRDGNSKACFSIFDTETYKFQFLRVEYDLESVYMKIKKSELDNFLGERLFIGK
;
A
#
# COMPACT_ATOMS: atom_id res chain seq x y z
N MET A 1 -21.70 6.37 -1.08
CA MET A 1 -21.13 5.14 -1.68
C MET A 1 -19.89 4.78 -0.87
N LYS A 2 -19.72 3.51 -0.47
CA LYS A 2 -18.54 3.06 0.27
C LYS A 2 -17.42 2.62 -0.68
N ILE A 3 -16.22 3.14 -0.46
CA ILE A 3 -15.00 2.68 -1.14
C ILE A 3 -14.02 2.12 -0.09
N ALA A 4 -13.24 1.12 -0.48
CA ALA A 4 -12.10 0.63 0.29
C ALA A 4 -10.80 1.16 -0.30
N ILE A 5 -9.86 1.53 0.56
CA ILE A 5 -8.51 1.94 0.17
C ILE A 5 -7.52 1.00 0.86
N VAL A 6 -6.76 0.28 0.04
CA VAL A 6 -5.70 -0.65 0.47
C VAL A 6 -4.35 -0.13 -0.01
N SER A 7 -3.28 -0.42 0.73
CA SER A 7 -1.92 0.02 0.42
C SER A 7 -0.90 -0.95 1.01
N ASP A 8 0.32 -0.94 0.46
CA ASP A 8 1.49 -1.60 1.05
C ASP A 8 1.19 -3.08 1.38
N ILE A 9 0.69 -3.81 0.36
CA ILE A 9 0.29 -5.22 0.45
C ILE A 9 1.52 -6.11 0.54
N HIS A 10 2.61 -5.72 -0.12
CA HIS A 10 3.92 -6.33 0.01
C HIS A 10 3.90 -7.86 -0.04
N SER A 11 3.28 -8.41 -1.09
CA SER A 11 3.27 -9.85 -1.36
C SER A 11 2.78 -10.71 -0.19
N ASN A 12 2.04 -10.11 0.76
CA ASN A 12 1.47 -10.79 1.93
C ASN A 12 0.06 -11.26 1.58
N LEU A 13 0.00 -12.46 1.00
CA LEU A 13 -1.23 -13.05 0.49
C LEU A 13 -2.26 -13.28 1.60
N GLU A 14 -1.82 -13.78 2.76
CA GLU A 14 -2.69 -14.04 3.91
C GLU A 14 -3.36 -12.76 4.41
N ALA A 15 -2.61 -11.67 4.55
CA ALA A 15 -3.17 -10.38 4.93
C ALA A 15 -4.13 -9.83 3.87
N LEU A 16 -3.76 -9.94 2.59
CA LEU A 16 -4.61 -9.50 1.48
C LEU A 16 -5.94 -10.24 1.47
N LEU A 17 -5.94 -11.58 1.56
CA LEU A 17 -7.15 -12.39 1.58
C LEU A 17 -8.04 -12.06 2.78
N ALA A 18 -7.46 -11.87 3.97
CA ALA A 18 -8.19 -11.48 5.17
C ALA A 18 -8.85 -10.10 5.00
N VAL A 19 -8.11 -9.13 4.44
CA VAL A 19 -8.63 -7.78 4.14
C VAL A 19 -9.74 -7.82 3.10
N LEU A 20 -9.59 -8.57 2.01
CA LEU A 20 -10.63 -8.69 0.97
C LEU A 20 -11.92 -9.33 1.51
N LYS A 21 -11.79 -10.35 2.35
CA LYS A 21 -12.94 -10.94 3.06
C LYS A 21 -13.64 -9.91 3.96
N LYS A 22 -12.87 -9.07 4.64
CA LYS A 22 -13.44 -7.99 5.45
C LYS A 22 -14.12 -6.94 4.58
N ILE A 23 -13.51 -6.55 3.47
CA ILE A 23 -14.04 -5.60 2.48
C ILE A 23 -15.39 -6.09 1.93
N GLU A 24 -15.51 -7.37 1.60
CA GLU A 24 -16.77 -7.99 1.14
C GLU A 24 -17.88 -7.81 2.18
N SER A 25 -17.58 -8.04 3.47
CA SER A 25 -18.55 -7.88 4.57
C SER A 25 -19.04 -6.44 4.75
N GLU A 26 -18.25 -5.46 4.33
CA GLU A 26 -18.55 -4.02 4.46
C GLU A 26 -19.38 -3.46 3.30
N LYS A 27 -19.67 -4.29 2.29
CA LYS A 27 -20.44 -3.94 1.09
C LYS A 27 -19.88 -2.72 0.35
N VAL A 28 -18.56 -2.66 0.21
CA VAL A 28 -17.93 -1.58 -0.56
C VAL A 28 -18.23 -1.75 -2.05
N SER A 29 -18.33 -0.63 -2.76
CA SER A 29 -18.64 -0.61 -4.19
C SER A 29 -17.38 -0.62 -5.06
N LYS A 30 -16.25 -0.11 -4.54
CA LYS A 30 -14.97 -0.02 -5.26
C LYS A 30 -13.81 -0.18 -4.30
N ILE A 31 -12.71 -0.75 -4.81
CA ILE A 31 -11.42 -0.84 -4.12
C ILE A 31 -10.42 0.04 -4.87
N TYR A 32 -9.65 0.84 -4.13
CA TYR A 32 -8.47 1.56 -4.63
C TYR A 32 -7.24 0.95 -3.98
N CYS A 33 -6.24 0.59 -4.80
CA CYS A 33 -4.96 0.10 -4.32
C CYS A 33 -3.89 1.18 -4.51
N LEU A 34 -3.24 1.58 -3.42
CA LEU A 34 -2.24 2.63 -3.40
C LEU A 34 -0.82 2.14 -3.71
N GLY A 35 -0.70 0.96 -4.34
CA GLY A 35 0.59 0.40 -4.74
C GLY A 35 1.33 -0.32 -3.62
N ASP A 36 2.58 -0.66 -3.93
CA ASP A 36 3.39 -1.61 -3.19
C ASP A 36 2.63 -2.93 -3.01
N ILE A 37 2.16 -3.45 -4.15
CA ILE A 37 1.55 -4.77 -4.24
C ILE A 37 2.62 -5.81 -3.89
N VAL A 38 3.86 -5.57 -4.34
CA VAL A 38 4.97 -6.51 -4.18
C VAL A 38 6.07 -6.00 -3.22
N GLY A 39 7.11 -6.82 -3.04
CA GLY A 39 8.17 -6.60 -2.06
C GLY A 39 7.84 -7.24 -0.73
N TYR A 40 8.86 -7.40 0.11
CA TYR A 40 8.95 -8.02 1.44
C TYR A 40 8.37 -9.42 1.65
N GLY A 41 7.13 -9.69 1.24
CA GLY A 41 6.45 -10.97 1.42
C GLY A 41 6.74 -12.00 0.32
N PRO A 42 6.24 -13.23 0.47
CA PRO A 42 6.63 -14.38 -0.35
C PRO A 42 5.71 -14.68 -1.54
N ASN A 43 4.59 -13.99 -1.73
CA ASN A 43 3.57 -14.32 -2.76
C ASN A 43 3.27 -13.16 -3.71
N PRO A 44 4.25 -12.65 -4.49
CA PRO A 44 4.07 -11.44 -5.30
C PRO A 44 3.12 -11.65 -6.48
N ASN A 45 3.17 -12.79 -7.18
CA ASN A 45 2.31 -13.05 -8.34
C ASN A 45 0.85 -13.17 -7.93
N GLU A 46 0.58 -13.93 -6.87
CA GLU A 46 -0.77 -14.15 -6.36
C GLU A 46 -1.41 -12.84 -5.88
N CYS A 47 -0.64 -11.98 -5.21
CA CYS A 47 -1.12 -10.65 -4.82
C CYS A 47 -1.45 -9.76 -6.03
N ILE A 48 -0.60 -9.76 -7.07
CA ILE A 48 -0.88 -9.01 -8.31
C ILE A 48 -2.15 -9.53 -9.00
N ASP A 49 -2.25 -10.84 -9.20
CA ASP A 49 -3.38 -11.46 -9.88
C ASP A 49 -4.70 -11.15 -9.18
N ILE A 50 -4.71 -11.25 -7.84
CA ILE A 50 -5.88 -10.91 -7.03
C ILE A 50 -6.22 -9.43 -7.18
N ILE A 51 -5.26 -8.51 -6.99
CA ILE A 51 -5.53 -7.07 -7.06
C ILE A 51 -6.06 -6.66 -8.43
N ARG A 52 -5.45 -7.19 -9.50
CA ARG A 52 -5.88 -6.98 -10.89
C ARG A 52 -7.31 -7.48 -11.13
N SER A 53 -7.72 -8.58 -10.47
CA SER A 53 -9.07 -9.13 -10.63
C SER A 53 -10.15 -8.34 -9.90
N VAL A 54 -9.81 -7.63 -8.81
CA VAL A 54 -10.79 -6.92 -7.96
C VAL A 54 -10.78 -5.41 -8.13
N SER A 55 -9.78 -4.84 -8.80
CA SER A 55 -9.70 -3.40 -9.01
C SER A 55 -8.96 -2.99 -10.28
N ASN A 56 -9.53 -2.01 -10.98
CA ASN A 56 -8.87 -1.25 -12.04
C ASN A 56 -8.32 0.10 -11.54
N ASN A 57 -8.41 0.38 -10.23
CA ASN A 57 -7.95 1.64 -9.63
C ASN A 57 -6.72 1.40 -8.77
N VAL A 58 -5.60 1.15 -9.45
CA VAL A 58 -4.33 0.77 -8.83
C VAL A 58 -3.29 1.81 -9.21
N VAL A 59 -2.58 2.37 -8.24
CA VAL A 59 -1.39 3.21 -8.50
C VAL A 59 -0.11 2.45 -8.19
N MET A 60 0.99 2.87 -8.82
CA MET A 60 2.31 2.30 -8.64
C MET A 60 2.94 2.72 -7.31
N GLY A 61 3.46 1.74 -6.56
CA GLY A 61 4.34 1.98 -5.42
C GLY A 61 5.83 1.93 -5.78
N ASN A 62 6.70 2.27 -4.82
CA ASN A 62 8.13 2.29 -5.06
C ASN A 62 8.73 0.88 -5.19
N HIS A 63 8.20 -0.13 -4.49
CA HIS A 63 8.61 -1.51 -4.65
C HIS A 63 8.15 -2.09 -5.99
N ASP A 64 6.94 -1.75 -6.44
CA ASP A 64 6.44 -2.11 -7.77
C ASP A 64 7.35 -1.50 -8.87
N SER A 65 7.71 -0.23 -8.72
CA SER A 65 8.62 0.47 -9.64
C SER A 65 10.06 -0.08 -9.58
N ALA A 66 10.53 -0.49 -8.40
CA ALA A 66 11.89 -0.99 -8.21
C ALA A 66 12.10 -2.37 -8.84
N VAL A 67 11.12 -3.28 -8.80
CA VAL A 67 11.23 -4.57 -9.50
C VAL A 67 11.30 -4.38 -11.02
N LEU A 68 10.69 -3.32 -11.55
CA LEU A 68 10.81 -2.96 -12.97
C LEU A 68 12.16 -2.31 -13.33
N GLY A 69 13.02 -2.00 -12.35
CA GLY A 69 14.27 -1.28 -12.55
C GLY A 69 14.09 0.22 -12.81
N GLN A 70 12.88 0.77 -12.62
CA GLN A 70 12.58 2.18 -12.83
C GLN A 70 12.96 3.05 -11.64
N THR A 71 12.89 2.48 -10.43
CA THR A 71 13.33 3.13 -9.19
C THR A 71 14.66 2.54 -8.73
N SER A 72 15.65 3.41 -8.47
CA SER A 72 16.95 2.99 -7.94
C SER A 72 16.80 2.49 -6.50
N THR A 73 17.29 1.28 -6.24
CA THR A 73 17.34 0.69 -4.90
C THR A 73 18.55 1.15 -4.08
N ALA A 74 19.32 2.14 -4.55
CA ALA A 74 20.54 2.60 -3.87
C ALA A 74 20.25 3.21 -2.49
N LEU A 75 19.07 3.82 -2.30
CA LEU A 75 18.63 4.40 -1.04
C LEU A 75 17.77 3.45 -0.20
N PHE A 76 17.51 2.23 -0.69
CA PHE A 76 16.77 1.24 0.07
C PHE A 76 17.64 0.70 1.20
N ASN A 77 17.03 0.41 2.35
CA ASN A 77 17.73 -0.39 3.36
C ASN A 77 18.07 -1.78 2.80
N GLN A 78 19.03 -2.47 3.42
CA GLN A 78 19.53 -3.75 2.93
C GLN A 78 18.44 -4.81 2.73
N TYR A 79 17.45 -4.86 3.62
CA TYR A 79 16.36 -5.83 3.56
C TYR A 79 15.40 -5.53 2.41
N ALA A 80 15.07 -4.25 2.20
CA ALA A 80 14.24 -3.79 1.10
C ALA A 80 14.91 -4.03 -0.27
N LYS A 81 16.22 -3.75 -0.37
CA LYS A 81 17.00 -4.03 -1.57
C LYS A 81 17.02 -5.52 -1.89
N LYS A 82 17.42 -6.36 -0.92
CA LYS A 82 17.47 -7.81 -1.08
C LYS A 82 16.10 -8.39 -1.45
N SER A 83 15.05 -7.90 -0.78
CA SER A 83 13.68 -8.31 -1.09
C SER A 83 13.26 -7.95 -2.52
N THR A 84 13.64 -6.78 -3.02
CA THR A 84 13.38 -6.38 -4.42
C THR A 84 14.04 -7.34 -5.39
N GLU A 85 15.30 -7.70 -5.16
CA GLU A 85 16.05 -8.66 -5.99
C GLU A 85 15.38 -10.04 -6.02
N VAL A 86 14.97 -10.56 -4.86
CA VAL A 86 14.27 -11.85 -4.75
C VAL A 86 12.91 -11.79 -5.44
N THR A 87 12.11 -10.77 -5.14
CA THR A 87 10.78 -10.55 -5.73
C THR A 87 10.87 -10.51 -7.26
N ARG A 88 11.87 -9.81 -7.81
CA ARG A 88 12.06 -9.70 -9.26
C ARG A 88 12.28 -11.03 -9.96
N LYS A 89 12.96 -11.99 -9.31
CA LYS A 89 13.15 -13.35 -9.84
C LYS A 89 11.88 -14.19 -9.82
N MET A 90 10.96 -13.89 -8.89
CA MET A 90 9.72 -14.65 -8.71
C MET A 90 8.63 -14.22 -9.70
N LEU A 91 8.65 -12.96 -10.13
CA LEU A 91 7.60 -12.39 -10.97
C LEU A 91 7.57 -12.97 -12.38
N SER A 92 6.36 -13.29 -12.86
CA SER A 92 6.11 -13.65 -14.25
C SER A 92 6.21 -12.43 -15.18
N ASP A 93 6.47 -12.68 -16.46
CA ASP A 93 6.51 -11.63 -17.48
C ASP A 93 5.16 -10.89 -17.61
N ASP A 94 4.03 -11.60 -17.49
CA ASP A 94 2.68 -11.00 -17.50
C ASP A 94 2.51 -10.03 -16.33
N ASN A 95 2.94 -10.41 -15.13
CA ASN A 95 2.82 -9.56 -13.95
C ASN A 95 3.77 -8.37 -14.00
N LEU A 96 4.96 -8.51 -14.56
CA LEU A 96 5.86 -7.39 -14.82
C LEU A 96 5.26 -6.42 -15.83
N GLN A 97 4.68 -6.95 -16.91
CA GLN A 97 4.01 -6.15 -17.92
C GLN A 97 2.85 -5.39 -17.29
N TYR A 98 2.02 -6.03 -16.46
CA TYR A 98 0.95 -5.38 -15.72
C TYR A 98 1.47 -4.24 -14.83
N LEU A 99 2.47 -4.50 -13.97
CA LEU A 99 3.03 -3.46 -13.10
C LEU A 99 3.55 -2.25 -13.89
N SER A 100 4.12 -2.46 -15.09
CA SER A 100 4.62 -1.38 -15.94
C SER A 100 3.55 -0.43 -16.46
N THR A 101 2.26 -0.82 -16.40
CA THR A 101 1.13 0.00 -16.83
C THR A 101 0.55 0.87 -15.73
N LEU A 102 0.97 0.67 -14.47
CA LEU A 102 0.35 1.33 -13.33
C LEU A 102 0.68 2.85 -13.32
N PRO A 103 -0.34 3.72 -13.21
CA PRO A 103 -0.12 5.15 -13.09
C PRO A 103 0.46 5.50 -11.71
N LEU A 104 1.16 6.63 -11.62
CA LEU A 104 1.61 7.16 -10.32
C LEU A 104 0.48 7.77 -9.50
N GLN A 105 -0.57 8.27 -10.16
CA GLN A 105 -1.69 8.95 -9.51
C GLN A 105 -2.99 8.64 -10.24
N ILE A 106 -4.08 8.57 -9.48
CA ILE A 106 -5.44 8.54 -10.00
C ILE A 106 -6.21 9.72 -9.39
N LYS A 107 -6.92 10.46 -10.24
CA LYS A 107 -7.87 11.49 -9.83
C LYS A 107 -9.28 11.00 -10.13
N LYS A 108 -10.16 11.03 -9.14
CA LYS A 108 -11.55 10.64 -9.32
C LYS A 108 -12.45 11.48 -8.43
N GLU A 109 -13.45 12.13 -9.04
CA GLU A 109 -14.33 13.06 -8.32
C GLU A 109 -13.48 14.12 -7.59
N SER A 110 -13.73 14.37 -6.30
CA SER A 110 -12.92 15.27 -5.46
C SER A 110 -11.87 14.51 -4.63
N MET A 111 -11.31 13.43 -5.19
CA MET A 111 -10.31 12.58 -4.52
C MET A 111 -9.08 12.35 -5.39
N LEU A 112 -7.91 12.41 -4.74
CA LEU A 112 -6.61 12.07 -5.30
C LEU A 112 -6.08 10.80 -4.63
N PHE A 113 -5.53 9.88 -5.41
CA PHE A 113 -4.91 8.64 -4.93
C PHE A 113 -3.47 8.60 -5.45
N THR A 114 -2.50 8.42 -4.56
CA THR A 114 -1.07 8.33 -4.87
C THR A 114 -0.40 7.44 -3.84
N HIS A 115 0.71 6.78 -4.18
CA HIS A 115 1.39 5.92 -3.22
C HIS A 115 2.07 6.72 -2.10
N ALA A 116 2.96 7.66 -2.46
CA ALA A 116 3.80 8.37 -1.49
C ALA A 116 3.31 9.81 -1.21
N THR A 117 3.53 10.73 -2.15
CA THR A 117 3.11 12.14 -2.00
C THR A 117 2.38 12.65 -3.24
N PRO A 118 1.48 13.64 -3.10
CA PRO A 118 0.82 14.26 -4.24
C PRO A 118 1.72 15.18 -5.06
N LYS A 119 2.70 15.84 -4.44
CA LYS A 119 3.57 16.84 -5.08
C LYS A 119 4.56 16.23 -6.06
N ASP A 120 5.28 15.20 -5.61
CA ASP A 120 6.36 14.55 -6.36
C ASP A 120 6.22 13.02 -6.23
N PRO A 121 5.20 12.40 -6.86
CA PRO A 121 4.83 11.01 -6.58
C PRO A 121 5.95 10.01 -6.88
N SER A 122 6.77 10.24 -7.90
CA SER A 122 7.90 9.38 -8.27
C SER A 122 9.16 9.54 -7.41
N LYS A 123 9.17 10.51 -6.47
CA LYS A 123 10.29 10.69 -5.53
C LYS A 123 10.17 9.83 -4.28
N TRP A 124 9.02 9.20 -4.05
CA TRP A 124 8.80 8.28 -2.93
C TRP A 124 9.15 8.91 -1.56
N ASN A 125 8.87 10.21 -1.40
CA ASN A 125 9.11 10.90 -0.14
C ASN A 125 8.09 10.43 0.91
N TYR A 126 8.53 10.28 2.15
CA TYR A 126 7.63 10.02 3.27
C TYR A 126 6.88 11.29 3.68
N LEU A 127 5.55 11.19 3.86
CA LEU A 127 4.71 12.22 4.45
C LEU A 127 4.26 11.77 5.84
N THR A 128 5.03 12.14 6.85
CA THR A 128 4.83 11.72 8.26
C THR A 128 4.86 12.89 9.25
N THR A 129 5.00 14.12 8.76
CA THR A 129 5.09 15.32 9.60
C THR A 129 4.11 16.40 9.13
N LEU A 130 3.70 17.28 10.05
CA LEU A 130 2.83 18.43 9.74
C LEU A 130 3.46 19.37 8.71
N GLY A 131 4.80 19.54 8.74
CA GLY A 131 5.52 20.35 7.75
C GLY A 131 5.41 19.77 6.35
N ALA A 132 5.69 18.47 6.20
CA ALA A 132 5.53 17.78 4.92
C ALA A 132 4.08 17.79 4.43
N ALA A 133 3.11 17.62 5.33
CA ALA A 133 1.69 17.71 4.99
C ALA A 133 1.33 19.11 4.45
N LYS A 134 1.76 20.18 5.12
CA LYS A 134 1.51 21.57 4.71
C LYS A 134 2.01 21.84 3.30
N GLU A 135 3.22 21.39 2.97
CA GLU A 135 3.77 21.55 1.62
C GLU A 135 2.96 20.78 0.58
N ASN A 136 2.53 19.56 0.91
CA ASN A 136 1.78 18.71 0.00
C ASN A 136 0.35 19.19 -0.24
N PHE A 137 -0.30 19.84 0.72
CA PHE A 137 -1.59 20.50 0.51
C PHE A 137 -1.56 21.59 -0.58
N LEU A 138 -0.40 22.15 -0.91
CA LEU A 138 -0.28 23.14 -1.99
C LEU A 138 -0.26 22.51 -3.39
N SER A 139 -0.12 21.18 -3.48
CA SER A 139 0.11 20.48 -4.76
C SER A 139 -1.13 19.84 -5.39
N PHE A 140 -2.27 19.89 -4.71
CA PHE A 140 -3.54 19.31 -5.20
C PHE A 140 -4.71 20.22 -4.80
N SER A 141 -5.88 20.01 -5.41
CA SER A 141 -7.09 20.84 -5.16
C SER A 141 -8.31 20.02 -4.77
N GLU A 142 -8.22 18.69 -4.87
CA GLU A 142 -9.21 17.73 -4.42
C GLU A 142 -9.46 17.84 -2.90
N ASP A 143 -10.65 17.44 -2.43
CA ASP A 143 -11.01 17.51 -1.02
C ASP A 143 -10.20 16.53 -0.16
N ILE A 144 -9.85 15.37 -0.73
CA ILE A 144 -9.15 14.29 -0.04
C ILE A 144 -8.04 13.72 -0.91
N CYS A 145 -6.85 13.56 -0.34
CA CYS A 145 -5.75 12.81 -0.92
C CYS A 145 -5.45 11.54 -0.10
N PHE A 146 -5.61 10.36 -0.70
CA PHE A 146 -5.23 9.09 -0.09
C PHE A 146 -3.78 8.74 -0.43
N ILE A 147 -3.02 8.36 0.59
CA ILE A 147 -1.61 7.94 0.51
C ILE A 147 -1.35 6.63 1.26
N GLY A 148 -0.17 6.06 1.04
CA GLY A 148 0.37 4.87 1.69
C GLY A 148 1.83 5.08 2.12
N HIS A 149 2.70 4.13 1.78
CA HIS A 149 4.17 4.22 1.81
C HIS A 149 4.81 4.26 3.22
N SER A 150 4.26 5.02 4.17
CA SER A 150 4.77 5.06 5.55
C SER A 150 4.34 3.83 6.37
N HIS A 151 3.32 3.10 5.90
CA HIS A 151 2.68 1.95 6.56
C HIS A 151 2.01 2.30 7.90
N ARG A 152 1.68 3.57 8.12
CA ARG A 152 1.04 4.06 9.35
C ARG A 152 -0.34 4.64 9.03
N SER A 153 -1.34 4.34 9.86
CA SER A 153 -2.67 4.95 9.74
C SER A 153 -2.66 6.37 10.28
N GLU A 154 -2.71 7.37 9.41
CA GLU A 154 -2.57 8.79 9.79
C GLU A 154 -3.52 9.68 9.00
N VAL A 155 -3.99 10.76 9.63
CA VAL A 155 -4.83 11.78 8.98
C VAL A 155 -4.24 13.14 9.25
N PHE A 156 -3.99 13.89 8.18
CA PHE A 156 -3.60 15.29 8.22
C PHE A 156 -4.77 16.13 7.71
N ARG A 157 -5.06 17.23 8.39
CA ARG A 157 -6.13 18.15 8.01
C ARG A 157 -5.57 19.54 7.81
N ASN A 158 -5.89 20.16 6.67
CA ASN A 158 -5.53 21.54 6.38
C ASN A 158 -6.56 22.53 6.96
N HIS A 159 -6.19 23.79 7.07
CA HIS A 159 -7.07 24.85 7.57
C HIS A 159 -8.31 25.09 6.68
N ASP A 160 -8.22 24.82 5.38
CA ASP A 160 -9.31 24.93 4.41
C ASP A 160 -10.24 23.69 4.40
N GLY A 161 -9.99 22.71 5.27
CA GLY A 161 -10.82 21.51 5.43
C GLY A 161 -10.35 20.29 4.64
N ARG A 162 -9.42 20.44 3.69
CA ARG A 162 -8.89 19.31 2.90
C ARG A 162 -8.13 18.31 3.77
N LEU A 163 -8.14 17.04 3.34
CA LEU A 163 -7.53 15.93 4.07
C LEU A 163 -6.43 15.24 3.26
N ILE A 164 -5.36 14.82 3.94
CA ILE A 164 -4.45 13.78 3.48
C ILE A 164 -4.61 12.60 4.42
N ILE A 165 -4.89 11.42 3.88
CA ILE A 165 -5.20 10.22 4.64
C ILE A 165 -4.24 9.11 4.24
N ASN A 166 -3.42 8.67 5.18
CA ASN A 166 -2.61 7.47 5.01
C ASN A 166 -3.40 6.25 5.45
N SER A 167 -3.64 5.31 4.53
CA SER A 167 -4.53 4.15 4.77
C SER A 167 -3.89 3.05 5.64
N GLY A 168 -2.64 3.24 6.08
CA GLY A 168 -1.86 2.19 6.73
C GLY A 168 -1.39 1.15 5.73
N SER A 169 -0.96 -0.02 6.23
CA SER A 169 -0.45 -1.10 5.39
C SER A 169 -1.24 -2.38 5.60
N VAL A 170 -1.58 -3.05 4.49
CA VAL A 170 -2.18 -4.38 4.51
C VAL A 170 -1.16 -5.41 4.96
N GLY A 171 0.02 -5.44 4.34
CA GLY A 171 0.95 -6.56 4.46
C GLY A 171 2.12 -6.36 5.42
N GLN A 172 2.44 -5.13 5.80
CA GLN A 172 3.56 -4.82 6.70
C GLN A 172 3.31 -3.54 7.53
N PRO A 173 2.32 -3.50 8.44
CA PRO A 173 2.10 -2.36 9.34
C PRO A 173 3.36 -1.93 10.09
N ARG A 174 3.54 -0.62 10.32
CA ARG A 174 4.72 -0.05 11.03
C ARG A 174 4.37 0.84 12.22
N ASP A 175 3.20 0.64 12.82
CA ASP A 175 2.69 1.43 13.93
C ASP A 175 2.59 0.67 15.26
N GLY A 176 3.27 -0.49 15.36
CA GLY A 176 3.28 -1.32 16.57
C GLY A 176 2.06 -2.25 16.69
N ASN A 177 1.20 -2.30 15.68
CA ASN A 177 0.06 -3.21 15.60
C ASN A 177 0.25 -4.17 14.42
N SER A 178 0.37 -5.47 14.69
CA SER A 178 0.61 -6.50 13.68
C SER A 178 -0.59 -6.78 12.77
N LYS A 179 -1.79 -6.33 13.13
CA LYS A 179 -3.00 -6.53 12.32
C LYS A 179 -2.92 -5.74 11.02
N ALA A 180 -3.29 -6.39 9.92
CA ALA A 180 -3.41 -5.76 8.61
C ALA A 180 -4.33 -4.53 8.70
N CYS A 181 -3.97 -3.45 8.02
CA CYS A 181 -4.72 -2.21 8.04
C CYS A 181 -5.16 -1.79 6.65
N PHE A 182 -6.39 -1.30 6.56
CA PHE A 182 -6.90 -0.60 5.39
C PHE A 182 -7.94 0.43 5.84
N SER A 183 -8.46 1.22 4.92
CA SER A 183 -9.50 2.19 5.25
C SER A 183 -10.75 2.07 4.39
N ILE A 184 -11.87 2.52 4.93
CA ILE A 184 -13.13 2.70 4.22
C ILE A 184 -13.53 4.16 4.29
N PHE A 185 -13.99 4.67 3.16
CA PHE A 185 -14.57 6.00 3.04
C PHE A 185 -15.96 5.92 2.43
N ASP A 186 -16.94 6.51 3.10
CA ASP A 186 -18.28 6.70 2.55
C ASP A 186 -18.42 8.10 1.96
N THR A 187 -18.52 8.17 0.65
CA THR A 187 -18.58 9.43 -0.12
C THR A 187 -19.87 10.22 0.10
N GLU A 188 -20.92 9.61 0.65
CA GLU A 188 -22.18 10.31 0.93
C GLU A 188 -22.19 10.93 2.32
N THR A 189 -21.73 10.15 3.32
CA THR A 189 -21.75 10.60 4.72
C THR A 189 -20.44 11.26 5.16
N TYR A 190 -19.42 11.26 4.29
CA TYR A 190 -18.05 11.68 4.59
C TYR A 190 -17.44 10.98 5.83
N LYS A 191 -17.94 9.77 6.14
CA LYS A 191 -17.42 8.95 7.22
C LYS A 191 -16.20 8.18 6.74
N PHE A 192 -15.13 8.31 7.51
CA PHE A 192 -13.87 7.62 7.29
C PHE A 192 -13.55 6.72 8.48
N GLN A 193 -13.02 5.52 8.20
CA GLN A 193 -12.61 4.58 9.24
C GLN A 193 -11.37 3.78 8.83
N PHE A 194 -10.44 3.61 9.78
CA PHE A 194 -9.41 2.58 9.70
C PHE A 194 -9.95 1.25 10.24
N LEU A 195 -9.74 0.18 9.50
CA LEU A 195 -10.09 -1.17 9.92
C LEU A 195 -8.82 -2.00 10.10
N ARG A 196 -8.82 -2.83 11.15
CA ARG A 196 -7.75 -3.77 11.47
C ARG A 196 -8.25 -5.18 11.36
N VAL A 197 -7.49 -6.03 10.70
CA VAL A 197 -7.86 -7.42 10.41
C VAL A 197 -6.75 -8.36 10.85
N GLU A 198 -7.12 -9.37 11.61
CA GLU A 198 -6.22 -10.49 11.93
C GLU A 198 -6.06 -11.38 10.71
N TYR A 199 -4.85 -11.89 10.51
CA TYR A 199 -4.51 -12.83 9.45
C TYR A 199 -3.56 -13.87 10.00
N ASP A 200 -3.38 -14.96 9.26
CA ASP A 200 -2.45 -16.04 9.62
C ASP A 200 -1.00 -15.60 9.40
N LEU A 201 -0.47 -14.86 10.37
CA LEU A 201 0.88 -14.31 10.36
C LEU A 201 1.94 -15.42 10.41
N GLU A 202 1.67 -16.49 11.15
CA GLU A 202 2.58 -17.63 11.26
C GLU A 202 2.79 -18.30 9.89
N SER A 203 1.74 -18.46 9.10
CA SER A 203 1.85 -18.96 7.72
C SER A 203 2.78 -18.07 6.86
N VAL A 204 2.61 -16.75 6.91
CA VAL A 204 3.46 -15.79 6.19
C VAL A 204 4.91 -15.92 6.62
N TYR A 205 5.16 -15.96 7.93
CA TYR A 205 6.50 -16.10 8.49
C TYR A 205 7.17 -17.40 8.04
N MET A 206 6.45 -18.52 8.10
CA MET A 206 6.98 -19.82 7.70
C MET A 206 7.29 -19.90 6.20
N LYS A 207 6.52 -19.19 5.35
CA LYS A 207 6.85 -19.04 3.93
C LYS A 207 8.10 -18.18 3.72
N ILE A 208 8.24 -17.07 4.44
CA ILE A 208 9.45 -16.23 4.38
C ILE A 208 10.69 -17.05 4.77
N LYS A 209 10.64 -17.82 5.87
CA LYS A 209 11.76 -18.68 6.31
C LYS A 209 12.19 -19.73 5.30
N LYS A 210 11.28 -20.16 4.43
CA LYS A 210 11.53 -21.17 3.39
C LYS A 210 11.96 -20.56 2.05
N SER A 211 12.08 -19.23 1.98
CA SER A 211 12.41 -18.48 0.77
C SER A 211 13.82 -17.87 0.83
N GLU A 212 14.23 -17.16 -0.23
CA GLU A 212 15.47 -16.36 -0.23
C GLU A 212 15.33 -15.00 0.49
N LEU A 213 14.16 -14.69 1.04
CA LEU A 213 13.91 -13.45 1.78
C LEU A 213 14.60 -13.51 3.15
N ASP A 214 14.96 -12.33 3.65
CA ASP A 214 15.54 -12.22 4.99
C ASP A 214 14.49 -12.52 6.07
N ASN A 215 14.83 -13.39 7.02
CA ASN A 215 13.94 -13.78 8.12
C ASN A 215 13.45 -12.58 8.94
N PHE A 216 14.26 -11.52 9.04
CA PHE A 216 13.89 -10.27 9.71
C PHE A 216 12.58 -9.68 9.16
N LEU A 217 12.31 -9.87 7.86
CA LEU A 217 11.08 -9.40 7.21
C LEU A 217 9.82 -10.11 7.72
N GLY A 218 9.94 -11.36 8.15
CA GLY A 218 8.85 -12.09 8.78
C GLY A 218 8.78 -11.83 10.29
N GLU A 219 9.93 -11.74 10.97
CA GLU A 219 9.99 -11.44 12.41
C GLU A 219 9.35 -10.10 12.77
N ARG A 220 9.58 -9.06 11.95
CA ARG A 220 9.03 -7.72 12.17
C ARG A 220 7.50 -7.65 12.04
N LEU A 221 6.87 -8.61 11.37
CA LEU A 221 5.40 -8.66 11.25
C LEU A 221 4.75 -8.85 12.62
N PHE A 222 5.32 -9.69 13.49
CA PHE A 222 4.77 -9.99 14.82
C PHE A 222 4.65 -8.75 15.72
N ILE A 223 5.50 -7.74 15.49
CA ILE A 223 5.56 -6.51 16.28
C ILE A 223 5.03 -5.29 15.53
N GLY A 224 4.59 -5.45 14.26
CA GLY A 224 4.11 -4.35 13.42
C GLY A 224 5.15 -3.23 13.26
N LYS A 225 6.39 -3.59 12.89
CA LYS A 225 7.49 -2.62 12.68
C LYS A 225 8.12 -2.74 11.33
#